data_AF-A0A7X7E6R2-F1
#
_entry.id   AF-A0A7X7E6R2-F1
#
_cell.length_a   1.000
_cell.length_b   1.000
_cell.length_c   1.000
_cell.angle_alpha   90.00
_cell.angle_beta   90.00
_cell.angle_gamma   90.00
#
_symmetry.space_group_name_H-M   'P 1'
#
loop_
_entity.id
_entity.type
_entity.pdbx_description
1 polymer ?
#
loop_
_entity_poly.entity_id
_entity_poly.type
_entity_poly.pdbx_seq_one_letter_code
_entity_poly.pdbx_strand_id
1 'polypeptide(L)' 'KIMSDEMGVPFLGSIPLDPAIADAGDSGQAYVRDHPESPTTTIIREIADSLIKAAD' A
#
# COMPACT_ATOMS: atom_id res chain seq x y z
N LYS A 1 -3.59 12.34 6.14
CA LYS A 1 -2.45 13.23 6.48
C LYS A 1 -2.60 13.95 7.84
N ILE A 2 -3.78 14.45 8.24
CA ILE A 2 -3.94 15.15 9.54
C ILE A 2 -3.38 14.34 10.72
N MET A 3 -3.83 13.09 10.89
CA MET A 3 -3.35 12.22 11.98
C MET A 3 -1.83 11.99 11.96
N SER A 4 -1.23 11.78 10.78
CA SER A 4 0.23 11.58 10.69
C SER A 4 0.99 12.85 11.04
N ASP A 5 0.48 14.01 10.65
CA ASP A 5 1.07 15.31 10.98
C ASP A 5 1.00 15.58 12.50
N GLU A 6 -0.14 15.29 13.14
CA GLU A 6 -0.33 15.40 14.59
C GLU A 6 0.59 14.45 15.39
N MET A 7 0.84 13.27 14.85
CA MET A 7 1.73 12.27 15.45
C MET A 7 3.22 12.53 15.16
N GLY A 8 3.55 13.52 14.31
CA GLY A 8 4.93 13.80 13.92
C GLY A 8 5.58 12.67 13.10
N VAL A 9 4.78 11.88 12.36
CA VAL A 9 5.25 10.77 11.53
C VAL A 9 4.98 11.05 10.04
N PRO A 10 5.80 10.55 9.11
CA PRO A 10 5.59 10.76 7.69
C PRO A 10 4.29 10.11 7.21
N PHE A 11 3.54 10.82 6.38
CA PHE A 11 2.44 10.23 5.64
C PHE A 11 2.98 9.42 4.47
N LEU A 12 2.79 8.10 4.51
CA LEU A 12 3.37 7.20 3.51
C LEU A 12 2.60 7.16 2.20
N GLY A 13 1.29 7.39 2.23
CA GLY A 13 0.44 7.36 1.03
C GLY A 13 -0.99 6.93 1.35
N SER A 14 -1.78 6.73 0.29
CA SER A 14 -3.17 6.29 0.39
C SER A 14 -3.47 5.21 -0.63
N ILE A 15 -4.02 4.09 -0.17
CA ILE A 15 -4.46 2.98 -1.02
C ILE A 15 -5.98 3.13 -1.21
N PRO A 16 -6.52 3.05 -2.44
CA PRO A 16 -7.96 3.06 -2.66
C PRO A 16 -8.63 1.84 -2.01
N LEU A 17 -9.92 1.96 -1.65
CA LEU A 17 -10.71 0.80 -1.28
C LEU A 17 -10.99 -0.04 -2.51
N ASP A 18 -10.17 -1.06 -2.72
CA ASP A 18 -10.29 -2.01 -3.82
C ASP A 18 -10.91 -3.33 -3.30
N PRO A 19 -12.14 -3.67 -3.71
CA PRO A 19 -12.81 -4.92 -3.29
C PRO A 19 -11.97 -6.17 -3.55
N ALA A 20 -11.15 -6.18 -4.62
CA ALA A 20 -10.32 -7.32 -4.96
C ALA A 20 -9.20 -7.57 -3.92
N ILE A 21 -8.80 -6.57 -3.12
CA ILE A 21 -7.91 -6.81 -1.97
C ILE A 21 -8.62 -7.64 -0.90
N ALA A 22 -9.89 -7.32 -0.60
CA ALA A 22 -10.65 -8.05 0.41
C ALA A 22 -10.84 -9.51 -0.01
N ASP A 23 -11.26 -9.73 -1.26
CA ASP A 23 -11.42 -11.07 -1.84
C ASP A 23 -10.11 -11.88 -1.82
N ALA A 24 -8.98 -11.24 -2.15
CA ALA A 24 -7.65 -11.86 -2.09
C ALA A 24 -7.29 -12.24 -0.65
N GLY A 25 -7.56 -11.36 0.33
CA GLY A 25 -7.36 -11.62 1.75
C GLY A 25 -8.17 -12.82 2.24
N ASP A 26 -9.46 -12.85 1.93
CA ASP A 26 -10.39 -13.93 2.33
C ASP A 26 -10.03 -15.28 1.69
N SER A 27 -9.48 -15.26 0.48
CA SER A 27 -9.03 -16.46 -0.25
C SER A 27 -7.58 -16.89 0.04
N GLY A 28 -6.88 -16.17 0.92
CA GLY A 28 -5.48 -16.46 1.28
C GLY A 28 -4.48 -16.22 0.13
N GLN A 29 -4.83 -15.34 -0.81
CA GLN A 29 -4.03 -15.00 -1.98
C GLN A 29 -3.27 -13.68 -1.79
N ALA A 30 -2.09 -13.58 -2.40
CA ALA A 30 -1.29 -12.37 -2.28
C ALA A 30 -1.65 -11.39 -3.40
N TYR A 31 -2.52 -10.42 -3.09
CA TYR A 31 -3.05 -9.46 -4.06
C TYR A 31 -1.97 -8.85 -4.97
N VAL A 32 -0.86 -8.36 -4.41
CA VAL A 32 0.22 -7.69 -5.16
C VAL A 32 0.97 -8.59 -6.14
N ARG A 33 0.94 -9.91 -5.92
CA ARG A 33 1.52 -10.92 -6.80
C ARG A 33 0.55 -11.28 -7.91
N ASP A 34 -0.72 -11.43 -7.57
CA ASP A 34 -1.74 -11.94 -8.48
C ASP A 34 -2.35 -10.82 -9.36
N HIS A 35 -2.24 -9.56 -8.93
CA HIS A 35 -2.64 -8.35 -9.67
C HIS A 35 -1.46 -7.37 -9.83
N PRO A 36 -0.36 -7.77 -10.50
CA PRO A 36 0.89 -7.01 -10.52
C PRO A 36 0.79 -5.66 -11.24
N GLU A 37 -0.18 -5.50 -12.13
CA GLU A 37 -0.38 -4.31 -12.97
C GLU A 37 -1.56 -3.45 -12.51
N SER A 38 -2.22 -3.78 -11.39
CA SER A 38 -3.33 -2.98 -10.89
C SER A 38 -2.82 -1.62 -10.39
N PRO A 39 -3.63 -0.54 -10.52
CA PRO A 39 -3.28 0.77 -9.94
C PRO A 39 -2.98 0.68 -8.45
N THR A 40 -3.71 -0.17 -7.73
CA THR A 40 -3.54 -0.44 -6.32
C THR A 40 -2.17 -1.05 -6.00
N THR A 41 -1.74 -2.05 -6.78
CA THR A 41 -0.41 -2.66 -6.61
C THR A 41 0.71 -1.67 -6.90
N THR A 42 0.55 -0.81 -7.92
CA THR A 42 1.52 0.25 -8.22
C THR A 42 1.72 1.17 -7.01
N ILE A 43 0.63 1.65 -6.39
CA ILE A 43 0.70 2.51 -5.20
C ILE A 43 1.36 1.79 -4.02
N ILE A 44 1.01 0.53 -3.77
CA ILE A 44 1.63 -0.26 -2.69
C ILE A 44 3.15 -0.38 -2.89
N ARG A 45 3.59 -0.61 -4.14
CA ARG A 45 5.02 -0.68 -4.49
C ARG A 45 5.72 0.65 -4.28
N GLU A 46 5.13 1.75 -4.72
CA GLU A 46 5.69 3.10 -4.50
C GLU A 46 5.87 3.42 -3.01
N ILE A 47 4.89 3.04 -2.17
CA ILE A 47 4.98 3.19 -0.72
C ILE A 47 6.14 2.34 -0.16
N ALA A 48 6.22 1.07 -0.54
CA ALA A 48 7.29 0.17 -0.10
C ALA A 48 8.68 0.68 -0.52
N ASP A 49 8.83 1.15 -1.76
CA ASP A 49 10.08 1.70 -2.28
C ASP A 49 10.51 2.95 -1.49
N SER A 50 9.56 3.79 -1.05
CA SER A 50 9.88 4.95 -0.22
C SER A 50 10.43 4.56 1.16
N LEU A 51 9.95 3.45 1.72
CA LEU A 51 10.42 2.92 3.01
C LEU A 51 11.81 2.31 2.89
N ILE A 52 12.06 1.55 1.82
CA ILE A 52 13.37 0.96 1.55
C ILE A 52 14.42 2.06 1.40
N LYS A 53 14.13 3.10 0.59
CA LYS A 53 15.02 4.26 0.41
C LYS A 53 15.29 5.04 1.69
N ALA A 54 14.38 5.00 2.67
CA ALA A 54 14.54 5.68 3.95
C ALA A 54 15.30 4.83 4.98
N ALA A 55 15.43 3.52 4.74
CA ALA A 55 16.15 2.59 5.60
C ALA A 55 17.65 2.46 5.22
N ASP A 56 18.00 2.89 4.01
CA ASP A 56 19.39 3.11 3.55
C ASP A 56 19.98 4.41 4.15
#